data_AF-A0A0R2PFV5-F1
#
_entry.id   AF-A0A0R2PFV5-F1
#
_cell.length_a   1.000
_cell.length_b   1.000
_cell.length_c   1.000
_cell.angle_alpha   90.00
_cell.angle_beta   90.00
_cell.angle_gamma   90.00
#
_symmetry.space_group_name_H-M   'P 1'
#
loop_
_entity.id
_entity.type
_entity.pdbx_description
1 polymer ?
#
loop_
_entity_poly.entity_id
_entity_poly.type
_entity_poly.pdbx_seq_one_letter_code
_entity_poly.pdbx_strand_id
1 'polypeptide(L)'
;MIHDGIMFHRAQVRQRGGITAVAISAAVALVGFVLVALPSSILGVIGFLVLIAAVPVLPMLGVPAVSSTSAYVLAVFLSASLWFVIGHVSALRATKRAVSGWPEWIREVRPFAIGVWVGAILSLAISAVVLGAL
;
A
#
# COMPACT_ATOMS: atom_id res chain seq x y z
N MET A 1 16.21 -28.08 -15.70
CA MET A 1 16.34 -27.09 -14.62
C MET A 1 15.65 -27.65 -13.39
N ILE A 2 16.41 -28.10 -12.40
CA ILE A 2 15.87 -28.75 -11.20
C ILE A 2 15.10 -27.68 -10.39
N HIS A 3 13.82 -27.93 -10.19
CA HIS A 3 12.84 -27.00 -9.60
C HIS A 3 12.84 -26.99 -8.06
N ASP A 4 13.84 -27.61 -7.42
CA ASP A 4 13.99 -27.58 -5.97
C ASP A 4 15.31 -26.93 -5.59
N GLY A 5 15.23 -25.83 -4.86
CA GLY A 5 16.39 -25.15 -4.32
C GLY A 5 16.02 -23.81 -3.73
N ILE A 6 16.32 -23.64 -2.45
CA ILE A 6 16.23 -22.41 -1.64
C ILE A 6 16.75 -21.16 -2.42
N MET A 7 17.64 -21.36 -3.39
CA MET A 7 18.19 -20.37 -4.33
C MET A 7 17.19 -19.84 -5.37
N PHE A 8 16.25 -20.64 -5.88
CA PHE A 8 15.23 -20.19 -6.85
C PHE A 8 14.22 -19.25 -6.18
N HIS A 9 13.81 -19.58 -4.95
CA HIS A 9 12.97 -18.71 -4.13
C HIS A 9 13.65 -17.37 -3.80
N ARG A 10 14.98 -17.35 -3.58
CA ARG A 10 15.77 -16.11 -3.41
C ARG A 10 15.68 -15.18 -4.61
N ALA A 11 15.94 -15.72 -5.80
CA ALA A 11 15.94 -14.94 -7.03
C ALA A 11 14.53 -14.38 -7.33
N GLN A 12 13.48 -15.17 -7.11
CA GLN A 12 12.10 -14.71 -7.28
C GLN A 12 11.73 -13.59 -6.30
N VAL A 13 12.03 -13.72 -5.01
CA VAL A 13 11.71 -12.66 -4.02
C VAL A 13 12.45 -11.37 -4.36
N ARG A 14 13.74 -11.44 -4.75
CA ARG A 14 14.54 -10.28 -5.12
C ARG A 14 13.97 -9.50 -6.32
N GLN A 15 13.52 -10.23 -7.34
CA GLN A 15 12.98 -9.60 -8.56
C GLN A 15 11.52 -9.16 -8.42
N ARG A 16 10.70 -9.90 -7.65
CA ARG A 16 9.25 -9.71 -7.62
C ARG A 16 8.73 -8.99 -6.38
N GLY A 17 9.54 -8.73 -5.36
CA GLY A 17 9.06 -8.12 -4.11
C GLY A 17 8.35 -6.78 -4.30
N GLY A 18 8.87 -5.92 -5.17
CA GLY A 18 8.23 -4.63 -5.51
C GLY A 18 6.88 -4.83 -6.21
N ILE A 19 6.84 -5.65 -7.26
CA ILE A 19 5.61 -5.97 -8.01
C ILE A 19 4.57 -6.61 -7.09
N THR A 20 5.01 -7.50 -6.17
CA THR A 20 4.11 -8.19 -5.24
C THR A 20 3.49 -7.21 -4.24
N ALA A 21 4.25 -6.25 -3.73
CA ALA A 21 3.70 -5.19 -2.87
C ALA A 21 2.65 -4.35 -3.61
N VAL A 22 2.92 -3.96 -4.85
CA VAL A 22 1.95 -3.23 -5.68
C VAL A 22 0.71 -4.05 -5.97
N ALA A 23 0.86 -5.34 -6.30
CA ALA A 23 -0.26 -6.24 -6.56
C ALA A 23 -1.15 -6.43 -5.32
N ILE A 24 -0.54 -6.59 -4.14
CA ILE A 24 -1.27 -6.66 -2.87
C ILE A 24 -2.01 -5.35 -2.62
N SER A 25 -1.33 -4.20 -2.76
CA SER A 25 -1.95 -2.88 -2.61
C SER A 25 -3.12 -2.71 -3.58
N ALA A 26 -2.97 -3.08 -4.85
CA ALA A 26 -4.03 -3.00 -5.85
C ALA A 26 -5.23 -3.89 -5.50
N ALA A 27 -5.00 -5.11 -5.01
CA ALA A 27 -6.06 -6.00 -4.55
C ALA A 27 -6.81 -5.42 -3.35
N VAL A 28 -6.09 -4.86 -2.38
CA VAL A 28 -6.71 -4.19 -1.21
C VAL A 28 -7.47 -2.94 -1.65
N ALA A 29 -6.95 -2.16 -2.60
CA ALA A 29 -7.64 -0.99 -3.15
C ALA A 29 -8.96 -1.39 -3.82
N LEU A 30 -8.98 -2.50 -4.56
CA LEU A 30 -10.20 -3.02 -5.18
C LEU A 30 -11.26 -3.37 -4.13
N VAL A 31 -10.87 -4.03 -3.04
CA VAL A 31 -11.77 -4.33 -1.91
C VAL A 31 -12.30 -3.04 -1.30
N GLY A 32 -11.44 -2.06 -1.01
CA GLY A 32 -11.87 -0.77 -0.47
C GLY A 32 -12.83 -0.03 -1.41
N PHE A 33 -12.56 -0.04 -2.71
CA PHE A 33 -13.43 0.57 -3.72
C PHE A 33 -14.82 -0.08 -3.76
N VAL A 34 -14.89 -1.42 -3.76
CA VAL A 34 -16.16 -2.15 -3.71
C VAL A 34 -16.93 -1.80 -2.45
N LEU A 35 -16.26 -1.73 -1.29
CA LEU A 35 -16.90 -1.37 -0.03
C LEU A 35 -17.50 0.05 -0.04
N VAL A 36 -16.80 1.02 -0.64
CA VAL A 36 -17.29 2.40 -0.80
C VAL A 36 -18.49 2.48 -1.74
N ALA A 37 -18.53 1.64 -2.78
CA ALA A 37 -19.61 1.64 -3.76
C ALA A 37 -20.94 1.08 -3.21
N LEU A 38 -20.92 0.41 -2.06
CA LEU A 38 -22.12 -0.14 -1.42
C LEU A 38 -22.94 0.97 -0.74
N PRO A 39 -24.28 0.92 -0.78
CA PRO A 39 -25.15 1.94 -0.20
C PRO A 39 -25.26 1.77 1.34
N SER A 40 -24.14 1.91 2.05
CA SER A 40 -24.07 1.83 3.51
C SER A 40 -23.01 2.78 4.04
N SER A 41 -23.39 3.66 4.96
CA SER A 41 -22.47 4.65 5.55
C SER A 41 -21.31 3.97 6.30
N ILE A 42 -21.58 2.86 7.00
CA ILE A 42 -20.54 2.11 7.74
C ILE A 42 -19.57 1.46 6.75
N LEU A 43 -20.07 0.81 5.69
CA LEU A 43 -19.22 0.20 4.68
C LEU A 43 -18.44 1.26 3.88
N GLY A 44 -19.03 2.43 3.66
CA GLY A 44 -18.36 3.59 3.07
C GLY A 44 -17.14 4.03 3.88
N VAL A 45 -17.30 4.19 5.20
CA VAL A 45 -16.18 4.55 6.10
C VAL A 45 -15.12 3.46 6.11
N ILE A 46 -15.51 2.19 6.28
CA ILE A 46 -14.57 1.06 6.31
C ILE A 46 -13.83 0.95 4.97
N GLY A 47 -14.55 1.05 3.85
CA GLY A 47 -13.98 1.00 2.50
C GLY A 47 -13.01 2.14 2.25
N PHE A 48 -13.32 3.34 2.74
CA PHE A 48 -12.42 4.48 2.64
C PHE A 48 -11.14 4.28 3.48
N LEU A 49 -11.24 3.75 4.70
CA LEU A 49 -10.05 3.40 5.51
C LEU A 49 -9.19 2.34 4.82
N VAL A 50 -9.81 1.34 4.19
CA VAL A 50 -9.11 0.32 3.38
C VAL A 50 -8.43 0.97 2.16
N LEU A 51 -9.08 1.92 1.50
CA LEU A 51 -8.50 2.69 0.40
C LEU A 51 -7.31 3.54 0.84
N ILE A 52 -7.36 4.18 2.02
CA ILE A 52 -6.21 4.91 2.58
C ILE A 52 -5.04 3.95 2.83
N ALA A 53 -5.32 2.76 3.37
CA ALA A 53 -4.28 1.78 3.62
C ALA A 53 -3.63 1.28 2.31
N ALA A 54 -4.40 1.15 1.23
CA ALA A 54 -3.92 0.72 -0.08
C ALA A 54 -3.26 1.86 -0.88
N VAL A 55 -3.85 3.06 -0.85
CA VAL A 55 -3.49 4.25 -1.62
C VAL A 55 -3.25 5.42 -0.64
N PRO A 56 -2.15 5.38 0.12
CA PRO A 56 -1.88 6.30 1.23
C PRO A 56 -1.69 7.77 0.82
N VAL A 57 -1.47 8.03 -0.47
CA VAL A 57 -1.29 9.40 -0.98
C VAL A 57 -2.63 10.12 -1.22
N LEU A 58 -3.78 9.42 -1.15
CA LEU A 58 -5.10 10.04 -1.36
C LEU A 58 -5.34 11.27 -0.46
N PRO A 59 -5.15 11.18 0.87
CA PRO A 59 -5.44 12.32 1.75
C PRO A 59 -4.51 13.50 1.51
N MET A 60 -3.27 13.25 1.08
CA MET A 60 -2.27 14.29 0.81
C MET A 60 -2.65 15.16 -0.40
N LEU A 61 -3.41 14.61 -1.34
CA LEU A 61 -3.92 15.33 -2.51
C LEU A 61 -5.34 15.89 -2.28
N GLY A 62 -5.84 15.84 -1.05
CA GLY A 62 -7.15 16.37 -0.68
C GLY A 62 -8.32 15.48 -1.10
N VAL A 63 -8.09 14.23 -1.49
CA VAL A 63 -9.18 13.27 -1.79
C VAL A 63 -9.78 12.79 -0.45
N PRO A 64 -11.12 12.78 -0.28
CA PRO A 64 -12.18 12.97 -1.28
C PRO A 64 -12.76 14.39 -1.36
N ALA A 65 -12.22 15.37 -0.64
CA ALA A 65 -12.72 16.75 -0.66
C ALA A 65 -12.59 17.40 -2.06
N VAL A 66 -11.61 16.95 -2.86
CA VAL A 66 -11.45 17.36 -4.27
C VAL A 66 -12.06 16.35 -5.22
N SER A 67 -12.78 16.84 -6.24
CA SER A 67 -13.38 16.03 -7.33
C SER A 67 -12.49 15.92 -8.57
N SER A 68 -11.18 16.22 -8.45
CA SER A 68 -10.26 16.25 -9.58
C SER A 68 -9.78 14.84 -9.98
N THR A 69 -10.13 14.39 -11.19
CA THR A 69 -9.65 13.11 -11.75
C THR A 69 -8.11 13.01 -11.77
N SER A 70 -7.41 14.11 -12.03
CA SER A 70 -5.94 14.11 -12.04
C SER A 70 -5.36 13.85 -10.64
N ALA A 71 -6.01 14.32 -9.57
CA ALA A 71 -5.59 14.03 -8.20
C ALA A 71 -5.72 12.54 -7.87
N TYR A 72 -6.82 11.89 -8.27
CA TYR A 72 -6.99 10.44 -8.11
C TYR A 72 -5.92 9.64 -8.87
N VAL A 73 -5.69 9.99 -10.14
CA VAL A 73 -4.68 9.31 -10.97
C VAL A 73 -3.28 9.47 -10.37
N LEU A 74 -2.91 10.68 -9.96
CA LEU A 74 -1.63 10.94 -9.30
C LEU A 74 -1.49 10.18 -7.97
N ALA A 75 -2.54 10.15 -7.14
CA ALA A 75 -2.52 9.40 -5.88
C ALA A 75 -2.25 7.91 -6.12
N VAL A 76 -2.87 7.32 -7.14
CA VAL A 76 -2.65 5.92 -7.52
C VAL A 76 -1.21 5.68 -7.96
N PHE A 77 -0.67 6.49 -8.87
CA PHE A 77 0.70 6.31 -9.36
C PHE A 77 1.76 6.52 -8.26
N LEU A 78 1.60 7.54 -7.43
CA LEU A 78 2.52 7.82 -6.32
C LEU A 78 2.45 6.71 -5.25
N SER A 79 1.26 6.23 -4.93
CA SER A 79 1.08 5.10 -4.00
C SER A 79 1.66 3.80 -4.55
N ALA A 80 1.44 3.51 -5.84
CA ALA A 80 2.02 2.34 -6.48
C ALA A 80 3.56 2.41 -6.49
N SER A 81 4.12 3.58 -6.77
CA SER A 81 5.57 3.80 -6.70
C SER A 81 6.10 3.61 -5.28
N LEU A 82 5.40 4.15 -4.28
CA LEU A 82 5.74 3.98 -2.87
C LEU A 82 5.74 2.51 -2.46
N TRP A 83 4.68 1.77 -2.76
CA TRP A 83 4.58 0.34 -2.46
C TRP A 83 5.61 -0.49 -3.22
N PHE A 84 5.91 -0.13 -4.47
CA PHE A 84 6.96 -0.77 -5.25
C PHE A 84 8.32 -0.60 -4.57
N VAL A 85 8.68 0.63 -4.18
CA VAL A 85 9.95 0.93 -3.51
C VAL A 85 10.05 0.18 -2.18
N ILE A 86 8.99 0.21 -1.35
CA ILE A 86 8.96 -0.52 -0.08
C ILE A 86 9.13 -2.03 -0.32
N GLY A 87 8.34 -2.61 -1.23
CA GLY A 87 8.41 -4.03 -1.54
C GLY A 87 9.76 -4.46 -2.11
N HIS A 88 10.38 -3.62 -2.94
CA HIS A 88 11.69 -3.88 -3.53
C HIS A 88 12.82 -3.75 -2.51
N VAL A 89 12.83 -2.68 -1.70
CA VAL A 89 13.81 -2.48 -0.62
C VAL A 89 13.72 -3.61 0.41
N SER A 90 12.52 -4.02 0.80
CA SER A 90 12.33 -5.15 1.72
C SER A 90 12.80 -6.47 1.11
N ALA A 91 12.66 -6.68 -0.20
CA ALA A 91 13.22 -7.85 -0.87
C ALA A 91 14.75 -7.84 -0.91
N LEU A 92 15.38 -6.67 -1.12
CA LEU A 92 16.83 -6.52 -1.02
C LEU A 92 17.34 -6.77 0.40
N ARG A 93 16.58 -6.37 1.43
CA ARG A 93 16.93 -6.62 2.85
C ARG A 93 16.75 -8.08 3.25
N ALA A 94 15.63 -8.70 2.86
CA ALA A 94 15.33 -10.09 3.15
C ALA A 94 16.34 -11.06 2.51
N THR A 95 16.88 -10.72 1.34
CA THR A 95 17.86 -11.55 0.62
C THR A 95 19.30 -11.45 1.16
N LYS A 96 19.59 -10.50 2.07
CA LYS A 96 20.86 -10.43 2.80
C LYS A 96 20.95 -11.41 3.98
N ARG A 97 19.83 -12.00 4.42
CA ARG A 97 19.79 -12.95 5.55
C ARG A 97 20.01 -14.38 5.06
N ALA A 98 20.70 -15.20 5.87
CA ALA A 98 21.07 -16.57 5.54
C ALA A 98 19.86 -17.51 5.30
N VAL A 99 18.70 -17.16 5.85
CA VAL A 99 17.38 -17.76 5.57
C VAL A 99 16.55 -16.71 4.83
N SER A 100 16.08 -17.07 3.64
CA SER A 100 15.41 -16.15 2.71
C SER A 100 14.09 -16.76 2.24
N GLY A 101 12.99 -16.10 2.55
CA GLY A 101 11.68 -16.53 2.15
C GLY A 101 10.67 -15.38 2.16
N TRP A 102 9.46 -15.69 1.72
CA TRP A 102 8.32 -14.79 1.78
C TRP A 102 7.97 -14.34 3.22
N PRO A 103 8.07 -15.17 4.27
CA PRO A 103 7.83 -14.73 5.64
C PRO A 103 8.80 -13.63 6.10
N GLU A 104 10.07 -13.70 5.72
CA GLU A 104 11.09 -12.70 6.03
C GLU A 104 10.82 -11.39 5.30
N TRP A 105 10.37 -11.46 4.04
CA TRP A 105 9.93 -10.29 3.29
C TRP A 105 8.76 -9.57 3.99
N ILE A 106 7.75 -10.32 4.45
CA ILE A 106 6.62 -9.74 5.21
C ILE A 106 7.12 -9.05 6.49
N ARG A 107 8.05 -9.67 7.23
CA ARG A 107 8.63 -9.08 8.44
C ARG A 107 9.33 -7.74 8.17
N GLU A 108 10.02 -7.61 7.03
CA GLU A 108 10.68 -6.37 6.63
C GLU A 108 9.70 -5.33 6.06
N VAL A 109 8.64 -5.73 5.37
CA VAL A 109 7.61 -4.80 4.84
C VAL A 109 6.74 -4.20 5.94
N ARG A 110 6.38 -4.98 6.97
CA ARG A 110 5.47 -4.57 8.06
C ARG A 110 5.80 -3.21 8.71
N PRO A 111 7.03 -2.92 9.17
CA PRO A 111 7.32 -1.63 9.81
C PRO A 111 7.16 -0.45 8.85
N PHE A 112 7.53 -0.61 7.57
CA PHE A 112 7.31 0.43 6.55
C PHE A 112 5.82 0.66 6.31
N ALA A 113 5.03 -0.42 6.21
CA ALA A 113 3.58 -0.33 6.03
C ALA A 113 2.90 0.44 7.19
N ILE A 114 3.30 0.15 8.43
CA ILE A 114 2.79 0.86 9.62
C ILE A 114 3.12 2.35 9.54
N GLY A 115 4.37 2.71 9.22
CA GLY A 115 4.76 4.12 9.08
C GLY A 115 3.96 4.86 8.00
N VAL A 116 3.72 4.20 6.86
CA VAL A 116 2.90 4.75 5.77
C VAL A 116 1.46 4.97 6.21
N TRP A 117 0.86 4.02 6.91
CA TRP A 117 -0.51 4.15 7.42
C TRP A 117 -0.65 5.26 8.44
N VAL A 118 0.30 5.36 9.38
CA VAL A 118 0.33 6.45 10.37
C VAL A 118 0.42 7.80 9.67
N GLY A 119 1.32 7.95 8.70
CA GLY A 119 1.46 9.19 7.92
C GLY A 119 0.19 9.55 7.15
N ALA A 120 -0.46 8.56 6.51
CA ALA A 120 -1.69 8.78 5.75
C ALA A 120 -2.87 9.19 6.66
N ILE A 121 -3.03 8.55 7.82
CA ILE A 121 -4.05 8.91 8.82
C ILE A 121 -3.80 10.30 9.38
N LEU A 122 -2.54 10.64 9.72
CA LEU A 122 -2.19 11.97 10.20
C LEU A 122 -2.48 13.05 9.15
N SER A 123 -2.12 12.78 7.89
CA SER A 123 -2.44 13.68 6.77
C SER A 123 -3.95 13.91 6.64
N LEU A 124 -4.76 12.86 6.78
CA LEU A 124 -6.21 12.96 6.75
C LEU A 124 -6.72 13.81 7.92
N ALA A 125 -6.27 13.54 9.14
CA ALA A 125 -6.68 14.27 10.33
C ALA A 125 -6.35 15.77 10.22
N ILE A 126 -5.13 16.10 9.79
CA ILE A 126 -4.71 17.49 9.56
C ILE A 126 -5.60 18.15 8.49
N SER A 127 -5.84 17.45 7.37
CA SER A 127 -6.70 17.98 6.30
C SER A 127 -8.13 18.24 6.79
N ALA A 128 -8.68 17.33 7.60
CA ALA A 128 -10.01 17.48 8.17
C ALA A 128 -10.11 18.70 9.10
N VAL A 129 -9.11 18.92 9.96
CA VAL A 129 -9.03 20.11 10.83
C VAL A 129 -8.91 21.40 10.00
N VAL A 130 -8.03 21.41 8.99
CA VAL A 130 -7.81 22.59 8.14
C VAL A 130 -9.07 22.95 7.33
N LEU A 131 -9.84 21.96 6.89
CA LEU A 131 -11.08 22.15 6.15
C LEU A 131 -12.30 22.43 7.05
N GLY A 132 -12.14 22.43 8.39
CA GLY A 132 -13.22 22.67 9.34
C GLY A 132 -14.24 21.54 9.42
N ALA A 133 -13.84 20.30 9.10
CA ALA A 133 -14.69 19.12 9.14
C ALA A 133 -14.70 18.42 10.53
N LEU A 134 -13.81 18.86 11.44
CA LEU A 134 -13.67 18.43 12.82
C LEU A 134 -13.56 19.67 13.71
#